data_AF-A0A0D6M2T3-F1
#
_entry.id   AF-A0A0D6M2T3-F1
#
_cell.length_a   1.000
_cell.length_b   1.000
_cell.length_c   1.000
_cell.angle_alpha   90.00
_cell.angle_beta   90.00
_cell.angle_gamma   90.00
#
_symmetry.space_group_name_H-M   'P 1'
#
loop_
_entity.id
_entity.type
_entity.pdbx_description
1 polymer ?
#
loop_
_entity_poly.entity_id
_entity_poly.type
_entity_poly.pdbx_seq_one_letter_code
_entity_poly.pdbx_strand_id
1 'polypeptide(L)'
;MLEWKNTPLNFILPGAGECGKSTVLKQMRILHDHGFSQEEADQQKGVVYNNTVQAMAMILRAMNSLKISLEDPSKEVSLLL
;
A
#
# COMPACT_ATOMS: atom_id res chain seq x y z
N MET A 1 23.11 -34.85 -0.63
CA MET A 1 21.77 -34.24 -0.44
C MET A 1 22.04 -32.85 0.15
N LEU A 2 21.99 -31.70 -0.54
CA LEU A 2 21.48 -31.28 -1.84
C LEU A 2 22.33 -30.07 -2.29
N GLU A 3 22.98 -30.16 -3.45
CA GLU A 3 23.71 -29.05 -4.09
C GLU A 3 22.76 -28.09 -4.83
N TRP A 4 21.75 -27.55 -4.14
CA TRP A 4 20.76 -26.64 -4.73
C TRP A 4 21.13 -25.15 -4.58
N LYS A 5 22.42 -24.82 -4.53
CA LYS A 5 22.85 -23.46 -4.21
C LYS A 5 22.93 -22.49 -5.39
N ASN A 6 22.60 -22.87 -6.63
CA ASN A 6 22.86 -22.00 -7.79
C ASN A 6 22.00 -22.19 -9.05
N THR A 7 20.78 -22.73 -8.95
CA THR A 7 19.82 -22.69 -10.08
C THR A 7 18.90 -21.49 -9.92
N PRO A 8 18.89 -20.50 -10.85
CA PRO A 8 17.94 -19.42 -10.79
C PRO A 8 16.52 -19.98 -10.99
N LEU A 9 15.75 -20.00 -9.90
CA LEU A 9 14.34 -20.39 -9.89
C LEU A 9 13.50 -19.15 -10.23
N ASN A 10 12.95 -19.12 -11.44
CA ASN A 10 11.96 -18.11 -11.82
C ASN A 10 10.61 -18.46 -11.21
N PHE A 11 10.20 -17.68 -10.21
CA PHE A 11 8.91 -17.85 -9.53
C PHE A 11 7.89 -16.81 -10.04
N ILE A 12 6.71 -17.27 -10.46
CA ILE A 12 5.60 -16.41 -10.88
C ILE A 12 4.50 -16.54 -9.83
N LEU A 13 4.00 -15.40 -9.35
CA LEU A 13 2.83 -15.33 -8.47
C LEU A 13 1.57 -15.04 -9.31
N PRO A 14 0.79 -16.04 -9.74
CA PRO A 14 -0.48 -15.81 -10.42
C PRO A 14 -1.54 -15.29 -9.43
N GLY A 15 -2.33 -14.31 -9.86
CA GLY A 15 -3.47 -13.79 -9.08
C GLY A 15 -4.04 -12.52 -9.69
N ALA A 16 -5.34 -12.26 -9.46
CA ALA A 16 -6.03 -11.05 -9.90
C ALA A 16 -5.35 -9.77 -9.36
N GLY A 17 -5.57 -8.62 -10.01
CA GLY A 17 -5.05 -7.33 -9.53
C GLY A 17 -5.30 -7.13 -8.02
N GLU A 18 -4.36 -6.50 -7.32
CA GLU A 18 -4.51 -6.10 -5.89
C GLU A 18 -4.60 -7.22 -4.84
N CYS A 19 -4.54 -8.51 -5.22
CA CYS A 19 -4.62 -9.64 -4.27
C CYS A 19 -3.38 -9.83 -3.35
N GLY A 20 -2.50 -8.83 -3.24
CA GLY A 20 -1.35 -8.88 -2.33
C GLY A 20 -0.08 -9.56 -2.85
N LYS A 21 0.04 -9.85 -4.16
CA LYS A 21 1.26 -10.44 -4.76
C LYS A 21 2.53 -9.67 -4.40
N SER A 22 2.50 -8.34 -4.54
CA SER A 22 3.63 -7.48 -4.20
C SER A 22 3.95 -7.52 -2.71
N THR A 23 2.95 -7.71 -1.85
CA THR A 23 3.15 -7.85 -0.40
C THR A 23 3.89 -9.15 -0.08
N VAL A 24 3.53 -10.26 -0.74
CA VAL A 24 4.24 -11.55 -0.58
C VAL A 24 5.69 -11.44 -1.02
N LEU A 25 5.96 -10.77 -2.15
CA LEU A 25 7.34 -10.53 -2.61
C LEU A 25 8.15 -9.67 -1.63
N LYS A 26 7.53 -8.62 -1.06
CA LYS A 26 8.17 -7.80 -0.02
C LYS A 26 8.51 -8.63 1.22
N GLN A 27 7.65 -9.57 1.63
CA GLN A 27 7.93 -10.48 2.75
C GLN A 27 9.07 -11.45 2.44
N MET A 28 9.13 -12.01 1.23
CA MET A 28 10.26 -12.86 0.82
C MET A 28 11.59 -12.13 0.92
N ARG A 29 11.61 -10.84 0.54
CA ARG A 29 12.80 -10.00 0.69
C ARG A 29 13.19 -9.78 2.15
N ILE A 30 12.22 -9.50 3.03
CA ILE A 30 12.47 -9.38 4.47
C ILE A 30 13.09 -10.66 5.04
N LEU A 31 12.61 -11.83 4.63
CA LEU A 31 13.06 -13.13 5.15
C LEU A 31 14.41 -13.59 4.59
N HIS A 32 14.71 -13.26 3.33
CA HIS A 32 15.83 -13.86 2.60
C HIS A 32 16.90 -12.88 2.10
N ASP A 33 16.64 -11.57 2.08
CA ASP A 33 17.52 -10.57 1.46
C ASP A 33 17.63 -9.29 2.30
N HIS A 34 18.28 -9.38 3.47
CA HIS A 34 18.73 -8.29 4.36
C HIS A 34 17.70 -7.17 4.68
N GLY A 35 16.43 -7.34 4.32
CA GLY A 35 15.39 -6.33 4.44
C GLY A 35 15.49 -5.19 3.43
N PHE A 36 14.90 -4.06 3.79
CA PHE A 36 14.90 -2.82 3.00
C PHE A 36 15.93 -1.83 3.56
N SER A 37 16.61 -1.11 2.69
CA SER A 37 17.51 -0.03 3.10
C SER A 37 16.74 1.18 3.64
N GLN A 38 17.44 2.06 4.35
CA GLN A 38 16.84 3.31 4.84
C GLN A 38 16.34 4.20 3.69
N GLU A 39 17.07 4.24 2.57
CA GLU A 39 16.69 5.00 1.38
C GLU A 39 15.39 4.46 0.76
N GLU A 40 15.25 3.14 0.67
CA GLU A 40 14.02 2.51 0.19
C GLU A 40 12.83 2.77 1.12
N ALA A 41 13.07 2.71 2.43
CA ALA A 41 12.06 3.06 3.43
C ALA A 41 11.60 4.52 3.28
N ASP A 42 12.53 5.45 3.04
CA ASP A 42 12.22 6.86 2.83
C ASP A 42 11.44 7.11 1.55
N GLN A 43 11.73 6.39 0.46
CA GLN A 43 10.91 6.42 -0.75
C GLN A 43 9.48 5.92 -0.49
N GLN A 44 9.31 4.86 0.32
CA GLN A 44 7.98 4.35 0.66
C GLN A 44 7.19 5.31 1.54
N LYS A 45 7.83 6.16 2.37
CA LYS A 45 7.11 7.16 3.19
C LYS A 45 6.24 8.09 2.35
N GLY A 46 6.77 8.57 1.22
CA GLY A 46 6.00 9.43 0.30
C GLY A 46 4.74 8.75 -0.24
N VAL A 47 4.85 7.46 -0.56
CA VAL A 47 3.70 6.64 -0.99
C VAL A 47 2.68 6.49 0.14
N VAL A 48 3.12 6.25 1.37
CA VAL A 48 2.23 6.14 2.54
C VAL A 48 1.45 7.44 2.74
N TYR A 49 2.13 8.60 2.75
CA TYR A 49 1.46 9.89 2.92
C TYR A 49 0.42 10.15 1.82
N ASN A 50 0.79 9.92 0.57
CA ASN A 50 -0.12 10.11 -0.55
C ASN A 50 -1.34 9.19 -0.45
N ASN A 51 -1.13 7.91 -0.12
CA ASN A 51 -2.23 6.96 0.06
C ASN A 51 -3.17 7.37 1.20
N THR A 52 -2.64 7.86 2.32
CA THR A 52 -3.45 8.33 3.44
C THR A 52 -4.32 9.53 3.05
N VAL A 53 -3.75 10.53 2.38
CA VAL A 53 -4.49 11.73 1.93
C VAL A 53 -5.57 11.35 0.91
N GLN A 54 -5.23 10.51 -0.07
CA GLN A 54 -6.19 10.05 -1.08
C GLN A 54 -7.31 9.22 -0.47
N ALA A 55 -7.00 8.31 0.45
CA ALA A 55 -8.00 7.53 1.18
C ALA A 55 -8.98 8.43 1.94
N MET A 56 -8.45 9.45 2.65
CA MET A 56 -9.30 10.40 3.38
C MET A 56 -10.20 11.19 2.41
N ALA A 57 -9.66 11.69 1.29
CA ALA A 57 -10.46 12.38 0.28
C ALA A 57 -11.56 11.48 -0.33
N MET A 58 -11.27 10.21 -0.58
CA MET A 58 -12.26 9.24 -1.05
C MET A 58 -13.37 9.00 -0.02
N ILE A 59 -13.01 8.87 1.26
CA ILE A 59 -13.98 8.72 2.35
C ILE A 59 -14.90 9.94 2.42
N LEU A 60 -14.33 11.16 2.45
CA LEU A 60 -15.12 12.40 2.50
C LEU A 60 -16.07 12.54 1.31
N ARG A 61 -15.61 12.21 0.09
CA ARG A 61 -16.46 12.19 -1.10
C ARG A 61 -17.60 11.18 -0.97
N ALA A 62 -17.30 9.96 -0.50
CA ALA A 62 -18.30 8.93 -0.30
C ALA A 62 -19.33 9.32 0.78
N MET A 63 -18.90 9.96 1.87
CA MET A 63 -19.78 10.49 2.91
C MET A 63 -20.78 11.50 2.34
N ASN A 64 -20.32 12.42 1.49
CA ASN A 64 -21.21 13.37 0.80
C ASN A 64 -22.21 12.67 -0.14
N SER A 65 -21.77 11.65 -0.88
CA SER A 65 -22.65 10.83 -1.74
C SER A 65 -23.70 10.06 -0.93
N LEU A 66 -23.32 9.55 0.24
CA LEU A 66 -24.19 8.78 1.14
C LEU A 66 -24.99 9.65 2.12
N LYS A 67 -24.84 10.99 2.06
CA LYS A 67 -25.49 11.96 2.96
C LYS A 67 -25.19 11.70 4.44
N ILE A 68 -23.98 11.23 4.74
CA ILE A 68 -23.47 11.07 6.10
C ILE A 68 -22.75 12.37 6.47
N SER A 69 -23.30 13.11 7.43
CA SER A 69 -22.67 14.32 7.97
C SER A 69 -21.56 13.99 8.95
N LEU A 70 -20.56 14.86 9.03
CA LEU A 70 -19.56 14.82 10.08
C LEU A 70 -20.22 15.15 11.43
N GLU A 71 -19.65 14.58 12.49
CA GLU A 71 -20.10 14.85 13.87
C GLU A 71 -19.89 16.32 14.27
N ASP A 72 -18.81 16.92 13.76
CA ASP A 72 -18.47 18.32 13.99
C ASP A 72 -18.69 19.13 12.71
N PRO A 73 -19.75 19.96 12.65
CA PRO A 73 -20.06 20.78 11.48
C PRO A 73 -18.96 21.80 11.13
N SER A 74 -18.07 22.16 12.07
CA SER A 74 -16.96 23.08 11.79
C SER A 74 -15.88 22.46 10.90
N LYS A 75 -15.85 21.13 10.81
CA LYS A 75 -14.93 20.34 9.98
C LYS A 75 -15.50 20.02 8.61
N GLU A 76 -16.76 20.41 8.35
CA GLU A 76 -17.36 20.37 7.03
C GLU A 76 -16.66 21.42 6.16
N VAL A 77 -15.56 21.00 5.55
CA VAL A 77 -14.95 21.78 4.48
C VAL A 77 -15.91 21.68 3.31
N SER A 78 -16.47 22.81 2.88
CA SER A 78 -17.17 22.93 1.60
C SER A 78 -16.24 22.43 0.50
N LEU A 79 -16.35 21.15 0.17
CA LEU A 79 -15.68 20.46 -0.92
C LEU A 79 -16.28 20.94 -2.25
N LEU A 80 -16.16 22.25 -2.51
CA LEU A 80 -16.41 22.91 -3.80
C LEU A 80 -15.10 23.02 -4.59
N LEU A 81 -14.32 21.94 -4.60
CA LEU A 81 -13.27 21.63 -5.58
C LEU A 81 -13.52 20.22 -6.09
#